data_AF-A0AAJ1QXS8-F1
#
_entry.id   AF-A0AAJ1QXS8-F1
#
_cell.length_a   1.000
_cell.length_b   1.000
_cell.length_c   1.000
_cell.angle_alpha   90.00
_cell.angle_beta   90.00
_cell.angle_gamma   90.00
#
_symmetry.space_group_name_H-M   'P 1'
#
loop_
_entity.id
_entity.type
_entity.pdbx_description
1 polymer ?
#
loop_
_entity_poly.entity_id
_entity_poly.type
_entity_poly.pdbx_seq_one_letter_code
_entity_poly.pdbx_strand_id
1 'polypeptide(L)'
;MKYIKYKINSILFIFAILALTSSCLSTDEDGDFNPELVAYGDFSLESISPTSAFSGQSVTITGSNFGEFKEAAKIYFNGIPATDITSYNDTQMVVSVPATANSGKIKVDVWTNSHESEQEFNLIPGAVISYYNPSQAEEGEIIKIIGENFGTDTNIVEIYFSGNPNPIDIISISDTEIEVKVPFDAANGPITIVKGPQTFIGPDFLYPTGRLKFLFNVLGDTEGFSGGAVTTAGNFTWPYGGSTSRFDFIAPTSEPFSTMSLKKEEYPYLAMKVSAIPNGRQYMFLETTGDDSGVKYGKWYKNKVNPDPIVGLIDKNIIVYDIGGANFTTTKLEDGLINRMLFNFTDSAGGSLDIDWIIAFKSIEELEAYVN
;
A
#
# COMPACT_ATOMS: atom_id res chain seq x y z
N MET A 1 -70.37 -15.41 3.34
CA MET A 1 -70.07 -14.05 3.85
C MET A 1 -68.67 -13.54 3.44
N LYS A 2 -68.14 -13.83 2.23
CA LYS A 2 -66.80 -13.36 1.78
C LYS A 2 -66.78 -12.59 0.45
N TYR A 3 -67.92 -12.37 -0.22
CA TYR A 3 -68.00 -11.69 -1.53
C TYR A 3 -68.58 -10.26 -1.51
N ILE A 4 -68.91 -9.69 -0.35
CA ILE A 4 -69.55 -8.35 -0.25
C ILE A 4 -68.57 -7.23 0.16
N LYS A 5 -67.38 -7.55 0.69
CA LYS A 5 -66.39 -6.53 1.09
C LYS A 5 -65.55 -5.94 -0.05
N TYR A 6 -65.48 -6.58 -1.23
CA TYR A 6 -64.64 -6.10 -2.34
C TYR A 6 -65.31 -5.06 -3.26
N LYS A 7 -66.64 -4.93 -3.27
CA LYS A 7 -67.32 -3.90 -4.10
C LYS A 7 -67.38 -2.52 -3.46
N ILE A 8 -67.30 -2.41 -2.13
CA ILE A 8 -67.44 -1.13 -1.43
C ILE A 8 -66.12 -0.33 -1.44
N ASN A 9 -64.96 -0.98 -1.39
CA ASN A 9 -63.66 -0.30 -1.47
C ASN A 9 -63.27 0.15 -2.88
N SER A 10 -63.73 -0.51 -3.95
CA SER A 10 -63.53 -0.03 -5.33
C SER A 10 -64.38 1.20 -5.67
N ILE A 11 -65.57 1.34 -5.07
CA ILE A 11 -66.46 2.48 -5.34
C ILE A 11 -65.97 3.73 -4.60
N LEU A 12 -65.41 3.60 -3.39
CA LEU A 12 -64.80 4.72 -2.65
C LEU A 12 -63.48 5.22 -3.29
N PHE A 13 -62.69 4.34 -3.92
CA PHE A 13 -61.44 4.72 -4.58
C PHE A 13 -61.67 5.42 -5.93
N ILE A 14 -62.71 5.03 -6.67
CA ILE A 14 -63.11 5.69 -7.93
C ILE A 14 -63.73 7.08 -7.66
N PHE A 15 -64.48 7.26 -6.56
CA PHE A 15 -64.99 8.58 -6.16
C PHE A 15 -63.88 9.54 -5.69
N ALA A 16 -62.79 9.04 -5.09
CA ALA A 16 -61.65 9.87 -4.69
C ALA A 16 -60.83 10.38 -5.91
N ILE A 17 -60.77 9.59 -7.00
CA ILE A 17 -60.12 10.00 -8.25
C ILE A 17 -61.01 10.96 -9.06
N LEU A 18 -62.34 10.81 -9.01
CA LEU A 18 -63.28 11.75 -9.63
C LEU A 18 -63.39 13.10 -8.90
N ALA A 19 -63.10 13.13 -7.59
CA ALA A 19 -63.12 14.35 -6.79
C ALA A 19 -61.83 15.20 -6.88
N LEU A 20 -60.71 14.62 -7.31
CA LEU A 20 -59.44 15.34 -7.51
C LEU A 20 -59.26 15.91 -8.92
N THR A 21 -60.14 15.56 -9.88
CA THR A 21 -60.17 16.21 -11.20
C THR A 21 -61.12 17.41 -11.28
N SER A 22 -61.90 17.68 -10.22
CA SER A 22 -62.90 18.77 -10.20
C SER A 22 -62.40 20.09 -9.59
N SER A 23 -61.12 20.21 -9.23
CA SER A 23 -60.53 21.48 -8.76
C SER A 23 -59.65 22.19 -9.79
N CYS A 24 -59.69 21.77 -11.06
CA CYS A 24 -59.11 22.51 -12.18
C CYS A 24 -60.08 22.50 -13.37
N LEU A 25 -61.31 22.98 -13.15
CA LEU A 25 -62.14 23.51 -14.22
C LEU A 25 -62.29 25.01 -13.95
N SER A 26 -61.27 25.78 -14.29
CA SER A 26 -61.51 27.15 -14.73
C SER A 26 -62.29 27.04 -16.04
N THR A 27 -63.51 27.54 -16.01
CA THR A 27 -64.34 27.72 -17.21
C THR A 27 -63.67 28.74 -18.12
N ASP A 28 -63.01 28.27 -19.16
CA ASP A 28 -62.88 29.00 -20.42
C ASP A 28 -63.52 28.13 -21.50
N GLU A 29 -64.67 28.59 -22.00
CA GLU A 29 -65.30 28.09 -23.21
C GLU A 29 -64.42 28.50 -24.41
N ASP A 30 -64.19 27.55 -25.33
CA ASP A 30 -63.42 27.69 -26.58
C ASP A 30 -61.89 27.79 -26.47
N GLY A 31 -61.26 26.70 -26.03
CA GLY A 31 -59.85 26.41 -26.29
C GLY A 31 -59.64 24.91 -26.44
N ASP A 32 -59.33 24.47 -27.67
CA ASP A 32 -58.89 23.11 -27.97
C ASP A 32 -57.77 22.72 -26.98
N PHE A 33 -58.01 21.74 -26.11
CA PHE A 33 -56.95 21.15 -25.29
C PHE A 33 -56.09 20.30 -26.23
N ASN A 34 -55.27 20.97 -27.02
CA ASN A 34 -54.17 20.40 -27.75
C ASN A 34 -52.97 20.45 -26.79
N PRO A 35 -52.63 19.38 -26.06
CA PRO A 35 -51.33 19.33 -25.43
C PRO A 35 -50.33 19.32 -26.59
N GLU A 36 -49.85 20.50 -26.97
CA GLU A 36 -48.76 20.63 -27.91
C GLU A 36 -47.66 19.74 -27.36
N LEU A 37 -47.42 18.60 -28.02
CA LEU A 37 -46.36 17.68 -27.64
C LEU A 37 -45.11 18.55 -27.66
N VAL A 38 -44.56 18.86 -26.47
CA VAL A 38 -43.32 19.61 -26.36
C VAL A 38 -42.27 18.74 -27.02
N ALA A 39 -42.01 19.01 -28.29
CA ALA A 39 -40.96 18.40 -29.05
C ALA A 39 -39.66 18.97 -28.47
N TYR A 40 -39.05 18.21 -27.55
CA TYR A 40 -37.71 18.52 -27.10
C TYR A 40 -36.80 18.49 -28.32
N GLY A 41 -36.12 19.60 -28.57
CA GLY A 41 -35.17 19.73 -29.66
C GLY A 41 -34.15 18.59 -29.61
N ASP A 42 -33.71 18.14 -30.77
CA ASP A 42 -32.63 17.17 -30.83
C ASP A 42 -31.38 17.78 -30.17
N PHE A 43 -30.65 16.95 -29.41
CA PHE A 43 -29.44 17.39 -28.72
C PHE A 43 -28.21 17.12 -29.57
N SER A 44 -27.12 17.86 -29.34
CA SER A 44 -25.83 17.55 -29.97
C SER A 44 -24.90 16.87 -28.96
N LEU A 45 -24.12 15.90 -29.45
CA LEU A 45 -23.06 15.26 -28.70
C LEU A 45 -21.73 15.59 -29.38
N GLU A 46 -20.96 16.49 -28.79
CA GLU A 46 -19.77 17.06 -29.43
C GLU A 46 -18.49 16.31 -29.08
N SER A 47 -18.29 16.00 -27.80
CA SER A 47 -17.06 15.32 -27.36
C SER A 47 -17.22 14.57 -26.05
N ILE A 48 -16.31 13.62 -25.85
CA ILE A 48 -16.09 12.93 -24.58
C ILE A 48 -14.64 13.15 -24.16
N SER A 49 -14.39 13.41 -22.88
CA SER A 49 -13.04 13.62 -22.37
C SER A 49 -12.92 13.20 -20.90
N PRO A 50 -11.91 12.37 -20.54
CA PRO A 50 -10.95 11.74 -21.44
C PRO A 50 -11.58 10.62 -22.28
N THR A 51 -10.95 10.28 -23.41
CA THR A 51 -11.34 9.12 -24.24
C THR A 51 -10.78 7.80 -23.71
N SER A 52 -9.97 7.82 -22.66
CA SER A 52 -9.49 6.64 -21.95
C SER A 52 -9.53 6.86 -20.45
N ALA A 53 -10.10 5.93 -19.70
CA ALA A 53 -10.18 6.02 -18.24
C ALA A 53 -10.31 4.65 -17.59
N PHE A 54 -9.97 4.58 -16.30
CA PHE A 54 -10.23 3.42 -15.46
C PHE A 54 -11.70 3.36 -15.02
N SER A 55 -12.16 2.19 -14.58
CA SER A 55 -13.44 2.07 -13.89
C SER A 55 -13.48 2.97 -12.64
N GLY A 56 -14.61 3.65 -12.42
CA GLY A 56 -14.82 4.60 -11.34
C GLY A 56 -14.30 6.03 -11.61
N GLN A 57 -13.48 6.26 -12.65
CA GLN A 57 -13.08 7.62 -13.02
C GLN A 57 -14.19 8.38 -13.73
N SER A 58 -14.11 9.71 -13.74
CA SER A 58 -15.08 10.56 -14.42
C SER A 58 -14.75 10.76 -15.90
N VAL A 59 -15.78 10.69 -16.74
CA VAL A 59 -15.75 11.14 -18.15
C VAL A 59 -16.70 12.33 -18.28
N THR A 60 -16.21 13.38 -18.91
CA THR A 60 -16.99 14.57 -19.25
C THR A 60 -17.52 14.43 -20.67
N ILE A 61 -18.82 14.62 -20.82
CA ILE A 61 -19.54 14.62 -22.09
C ILE A 61 -19.96 16.06 -22.36
N THR A 62 -19.57 16.61 -23.51
CA THR A 62 -19.90 18.00 -23.91
C THR A 62 -20.81 17.99 -25.12
N GLY A 63 -21.76 18.93 -25.15
CA GLY A 63 -22.75 19.06 -26.22
C GLY A 63 -23.64 20.28 -26.04
N SER A 64 -24.86 20.20 -26.56
CA SER A 64 -25.87 21.26 -26.42
C SER A 64 -27.28 20.69 -26.36
N ASN A 65 -28.21 21.46 -25.77
CA ASN A 65 -29.62 21.11 -25.60
C ASN A 65 -29.84 19.82 -24.79
N PHE A 66 -29.00 19.53 -23.81
CA PHE A 66 -29.26 18.42 -22.88
C PHE A 66 -30.49 18.71 -22.00
N GLY A 67 -30.79 19.99 -21.75
CA GLY A 67 -31.85 20.44 -20.86
C GLY A 67 -31.39 20.53 -19.40
N GLU A 68 -32.35 20.78 -18.52
CA GLU A 68 -32.09 21.03 -17.09
C GLU A 68 -32.33 19.81 -16.19
N PHE A 69 -33.00 18.78 -16.73
CA PHE A 69 -33.47 17.62 -15.94
C PHE A 69 -32.52 16.43 -16.11
N LYS A 70 -31.59 16.28 -15.17
CA LYS A 70 -30.64 15.17 -15.10
C LYS A 70 -31.31 13.79 -15.21
N GLU A 71 -32.50 13.62 -14.63
CA GLU A 71 -33.25 12.36 -14.62
C GLU A 71 -33.73 11.93 -16.01
N ALA A 72 -33.76 12.86 -16.97
CA ALA A 72 -34.08 12.58 -18.37
C ALA A 72 -32.88 12.01 -19.15
N ALA A 73 -31.67 12.06 -18.58
CA ALA A 73 -30.45 11.58 -19.23
C ALA A 73 -30.07 10.17 -18.77
N LYS A 74 -29.67 9.32 -19.71
CA LYS A 74 -29.08 8.00 -19.45
C LYS A 74 -27.84 7.83 -20.32
N ILE A 75 -26.76 7.36 -19.71
CA ILE A 75 -25.48 7.18 -20.39
C ILE A 75 -25.12 5.70 -20.34
N TYR A 76 -24.61 5.17 -21.45
CA TYR A 76 -24.21 3.78 -21.59
C TYR A 76 -22.80 3.69 -22.17
N PHE A 77 -21.93 2.96 -21.48
CA PHE A 77 -20.59 2.61 -21.94
C PHE A 77 -20.65 1.27 -22.66
N ASN A 78 -20.74 1.32 -24.00
CA ASN A 78 -20.91 0.15 -24.87
C ASN A 78 -21.99 -0.83 -24.35
N GLY A 79 -23.20 -0.30 -24.10
CA GLY A 79 -24.35 -1.05 -23.59
C GLY A 79 -24.44 -1.20 -22.06
N ILE A 80 -23.38 -0.87 -21.32
CA ILE A 80 -23.39 -0.92 -19.84
C ILE A 80 -23.87 0.42 -19.27
N PRO A 81 -25.00 0.46 -18.55
CA PRO A 81 -25.55 1.72 -18.04
C PRO A 81 -24.64 2.32 -16.96
N ALA A 82 -24.41 3.63 -17.08
CA ALA A 82 -23.84 4.42 -16.00
C ALA A 82 -24.87 4.64 -14.90
N THR A 83 -24.46 4.42 -13.66
CA THR A 83 -25.33 4.57 -12.47
C THR A 83 -25.16 5.91 -11.78
N ASP A 84 -24.11 6.67 -12.13
CA ASP A 84 -23.73 7.88 -11.43
C ASP A 84 -23.30 8.98 -12.41
N ILE A 85 -24.23 9.91 -12.64
CA ILE A 85 -23.95 11.20 -13.29
C ILE A 85 -23.62 12.17 -12.16
N THR A 86 -22.37 12.60 -12.03
CA THR A 86 -21.89 13.41 -10.90
C THR A 86 -22.24 14.89 -11.06
N SER A 87 -22.30 15.39 -12.29
CA SER A 87 -22.79 16.74 -12.61
C SER A 87 -23.52 16.78 -13.95
N TYR A 88 -24.43 17.74 -14.11
CA TYR A 88 -25.29 17.85 -15.28
C TYR A 88 -25.74 19.29 -15.50
N ASN A 89 -25.63 19.77 -16.73
CA ASN A 89 -26.22 21.01 -17.23
C ASN A 89 -26.50 20.88 -18.74
N ASP A 90 -27.09 21.92 -19.34
CA ASP A 90 -27.52 21.92 -20.74
C ASP A 90 -26.42 21.63 -21.77
N THR A 91 -25.14 21.86 -21.41
CA THR A 91 -23.99 21.72 -22.30
C THR A 91 -22.99 20.66 -21.86
N GLN A 92 -23.14 20.10 -20.66
CA GLN A 92 -22.16 19.20 -20.08
C GLN A 92 -22.77 18.19 -19.11
N MET A 93 -22.31 16.94 -19.22
CA MET A 93 -22.55 15.89 -18.23
C MET A 93 -21.21 15.34 -17.74
N VAL A 94 -21.05 15.13 -16.44
CA VAL A 94 -19.91 14.37 -15.91
C VAL A 94 -20.45 13.07 -15.33
N VAL A 95 -19.87 11.94 -15.73
CA VAL A 95 -20.35 10.60 -15.42
C VAL A 95 -19.21 9.71 -14.94
N SER A 96 -19.45 8.92 -13.90
CA SER A 96 -18.50 7.94 -13.40
C SER A 96 -18.54 6.67 -14.27
N VAL A 97 -17.37 6.21 -14.75
CA VAL A 97 -17.24 4.99 -15.57
C VAL A 97 -17.67 3.77 -14.75
N PRO A 98 -18.63 2.96 -15.24
CA PRO A 98 -19.08 1.76 -14.52
C PRO A 98 -17.95 0.77 -14.21
N ALA A 99 -18.09 0.04 -13.09
CA ALA A 99 -17.17 -1.02 -12.70
C ALA A 99 -17.01 -2.12 -13.77
N THR A 100 -18.09 -2.40 -14.51
CA THR A 100 -18.16 -3.42 -15.56
C THR A 100 -18.32 -2.81 -16.96
N ALA A 101 -17.84 -1.60 -17.18
CA ALA A 101 -17.88 -0.96 -18.49
C ALA A 101 -17.10 -1.77 -19.54
N ASN A 102 -17.30 -1.45 -20.82
CA ASN A 102 -16.49 -1.97 -21.92
C ASN A 102 -16.03 -0.81 -22.80
N SER A 103 -14.90 -0.97 -23.48
CA SER A 103 -14.47 -0.06 -24.54
C SER A 103 -15.50 -0.05 -25.68
N GLY A 104 -15.64 1.10 -26.34
CA GLY A 104 -16.57 1.34 -27.44
C GLY A 104 -17.17 2.74 -27.37
N LYS A 105 -18.15 3.03 -28.22
CA LYS A 105 -18.84 4.32 -28.19
C LYS A 105 -19.69 4.48 -26.93
N ILE A 106 -19.76 5.72 -26.46
CA ILE A 106 -20.67 6.10 -25.37
C ILE A 106 -21.99 6.49 -26.01
N LYS A 107 -23.07 5.81 -25.61
CA LYS A 107 -24.43 6.18 -26.00
C LYS A 107 -25.03 7.07 -24.92
N VAL A 108 -25.65 8.16 -25.35
CA VAL A 108 -26.37 9.10 -24.49
C VAL A 108 -27.82 9.14 -24.97
N ASP A 109 -28.74 8.86 -24.06
CA ASP A 109 -30.18 9.09 -24.23
C ASP A 109 -30.56 10.34 -23.45
N VAL A 110 -31.26 11.28 -24.07
CA VAL A 110 -31.83 12.45 -23.41
C VAL A 110 -33.28 12.58 -23.87
N TRP A 111 -34.23 12.49 -22.93
CA TRP A 111 -35.67 12.41 -23.21
C TRP A 111 -36.00 11.27 -24.19
N THR A 112 -36.37 11.59 -25.42
CA THR A 112 -36.73 10.65 -26.49
C THR A 112 -35.65 10.52 -27.57
N ASN A 113 -34.57 11.29 -27.47
CA ASN A 113 -33.48 11.32 -28.44
C ASN A 113 -32.28 10.50 -27.94
N SER A 114 -31.51 9.96 -28.89
CA SER A 114 -30.39 9.07 -28.64
C SER A 114 -29.25 9.40 -29.60
N HIS A 115 -28.06 9.66 -29.06
CA HIS A 115 -26.83 9.85 -29.85
C HIS A 115 -25.70 9.00 -29.31
N GLU A 116 -24.76 8.64 -30.19
CA GLU A 116 -23.51 7.98 -29.82
C GLU A 116 -22.35 8.93 -30.03
N SER A 117 -21.33 8.83 -29.18
CA SER A 117 -20.10 9.60 -29.33
C SER A 117 -19.45 9.30 -30.69
N GLU A 118 -18.87 10.33 -31.30
CA GLU A 118 -18.07 10.13 -32.53
C GLU A 118 -16.80 9.32 -32.22
N GLN A 119 -16.16 9.65 -31.10
CA GLN A 119 -14.94 9.01 -30.61
C GLN A 119 -15.28 7.75 -29.81
N GLU A 120 -14.44 6.72 -29.93
CA GLU A 120 -14.51 5.55 -29.06
C GLU A 120 -13.92 5.89 -27.68
N PHE A 121 -14.58 5.41 -26.64
CA PHE A 121 -14.05 5.38 -25.29
C PHE A 121 -13.27 4.07 -25.09
N ASN A 122 -12.06 4.15 -24.56
CA ASN A 122 -11.22 3.01 -24.22
C ASN A 122 -11.18 2.82 -22.70
N LEU A 123 -11.78 1.73 -22.21
CA LEU A 123 -11.63 1.33 -20.83
C LEU A 123 -10.22 0.79 -20.62
N ILE A 124 -9.50 1.37 -19.66
CA ILE A 124 -8.20 0.85 -19.26
C ILE A 124 -8.44 -0.34 -18.32
N PRO A 125 -8.04 -1.57 -18.70
CA PRO A 125 -8.22 -2.72 -17.83
C PRO A 125 -7.38 -2.61 -16.56
N GLY A 126 -7.92 -3.19 -15.49
CA GLY A 126 -7.21 -3.31 -14.22
C GLY A 126 -6.03 -4.27 -14.32
N ALA A 127 -4.92 -3.94 -13.65
CA ALA A 127 -3.75 -4.80 -13.62
C ALA A 127 -4.05 -6.09 -12.85
N VAL A 128 -3.50 -7.21 -13.32
CA VAL A 128 -3.56 -8.50 -12.61
C VAL A 128 -2.15 -8.96 -12.34
N ILE A 129 -1.85 -9.28 -11.09
CA ILE A 129 -0.55 -9.83 -10.68
C ILE A 129 -0.74 -11.34 -10.50
N SER A 130 -0.09 -12.14 -11.35
CA SER A 130 -0.25 -13.59 -11.36
C SER A 130 0.75 -14.29 -10.44
N TYR A 131 2.04 -13.98 -10.57
CA TYR A 131 3.12 -14.54 -9.74
C TYR A 131 4.41 -13.72 -9.87
N TYR A 132 5.40 -14.05 -9.03
CA TYR A 132 6.73 -13.45 -9.06
C TYR A 132 7.79 -14.47 -9.49
N ASN A 133 8.79 -14.03 -10.23
CA ASN A 133 9.93 -14.85 -10.62
C ASN A 133 11.27 -14.14 -10.33
N PRO A 134 12.07 -14.65 -9.37
CA PRO A 134 11.76 -15.73 -8.43
C PRO A 134 10.60 -15.37 -7.47
N SER A 135 9.94 -16.39 -6.89
CA SER A 135 8.83 -16.19 -5.92
C SER A 135 9.29 -15.73 -4.54
N GLN A 136 10.61 -15.76 -4.32
CA GLN A 136 11.29 -15.23 -3.16
C GLN A 136 12.62 -14.63 -3.61
N ALA A 137 13.03 -13.53 -2.99
CA ALA A 137 14.32 -12.92 -3.25
C ALA A 137 14.74 -12.03 -2.09
N GLU A 138 16.05 -11.89 -1.94
CA GLU A 138 16.68 -11.08 -0.93
C GLU A 138 16.88 -9.64 -1.42
N GLU A 139 17.31 -8.77 -0.51
CA GLU A 139 17.58 -7.38 -0.83
C GLU A 139 18.54 -7.22 -2.00
N GLY A 140 18.12 -6.38 -2.94
CA GLY A 140 18.91 -5.98 -4.08
C GLY A 140 18.93 -6.98 -5.22
N GLU A 141 18.32 -8.15 -5.06
CA GLU A 141 18.06 -9.05 -6.17
C GLU A 141 16.96 -8.47 -7.08
N ILE A 142 17.01 -8.87 -8.36
CA ILE A 142 16.00 -8.48 -9.35
C ILE A 142 14.93 -9.56 -9.39
N ILE A 143 13.66 -9.14 -9.34
CA ILE A 143 12.52 -10.01 -9.58
C ILE A 143 11.71 -9.51 -10.77
N LYS A 144 11.02 -10.45 -11.42
CA LYS A 144 9.97 -10.20 -12.40
C LYS A 144 8.61 -10.36 -11.74
N ILE A 145 7.76 -9.36 -11.87
CA ILE A 145 6.35 -9.42 -11.54
C ILE A 145 5.62 -9.78 -12.84
N ILE A 146 4.98 -10.96 -12.87
CA ILE A 146 4.31 -11.48 -14.07
C ILE A 146 2.80 -11.32 -13.91
N GLY A 147 2.15 -10.87 -14.98
CA GLY A 147 0.72 -10.56 -14.95
C GLY A 147 0.16 -10.10 -16.28
N GLU A 148 -0.86 -9.25 -16.20
CA GLU A 148 -1.59 -8.71 -17.35
C GLU A 148 -1.94 -7.24 -17.12
N ASN A 149 -2.08 -6.49 -18.21
CA ASN A 149 -2.58 -5.11 -18.22
C ASN A 149 -1.74 -4.12 -17.42
N PHE A 150 -0.44 -4.35 -17.26
CA PHE A 150 0.45 -3.41 -16.60
C PHE A 150 0.64 -2.12 -17.42
N GLY A 151 0.46 -2.18 -18.74
CA GLY A 151 0.83 -1.11 -19.66
C GLY A 151 2.35 -1.00 -19.82
N THR A 152 2.81 0.13 -20.37
CA THR A 152 4.24 0.37 -20.65
C THR A 152 4.74 1.73 -20.15
N ASP A 153 3.86 2.55 -19.57
CA ASP A 153 4.19 3.89 -19.08
C ASP A 153 4.54 3.84 -17.58
N THR A 154 5.81 4.02 -17.27
CA THR A 154 6.31 4.03 -15.89
C THR A 154 5.82 5.23 -15.08
N ASN A 155 5.35 6.31 -15.72
CA ASN A 155 4.91 7.51 -14.99
C ASN A 155 3.55 7.33 -14.30
N ILE A 156 2.82 6.27 -14.64
CA ILE A 156 1.49 5.98 -14.10
C ILE A 156 1.45 4.68 -13.31
N VAL A 157 2.59 4.01 -13.12
CA VAL A 157 2.72 2.74 -12.41
C VAL A 157 3.71 2.92 -11.26
N GLU A 158 3.24 2.65 -10.05
CA GLU A 158 4.07 2.60 -8.84
C GLU A 158 3.98 1.22 -8.20
N ILE A 159 5.07 0.78 -7.58
CA ILE A 159 5.20 -0.55 -6.98
C ILE A 159 5.64 -0.41 -5.54
N TYR A 160 4.94 -1.13 -4.66
CA TYR A 160 5.21 -1.14 -3.22
C TYR A 160 5.38 -2.58 -2.75
N PHE A 161 6.49 -2.85 -2.06
CA PHE A 161 6.67 -4.08 -1.32
C PHE A 161 6.04 -3.95 0.07
N SER A 162 5.46 -5.03 0.58
CA SER A 162 5.04 -5.08 1.98
C SER A 162 6.18 -4.64 2.90
N GLY A 163 5.91 -3.77 3.88
CA GLY A 163 6.92 -3.21 4.78
C GLY A 163 7.67 -1.97 4.28
N ASN A 164 7.66 -1.68 2.99
CA ASN A 164 8.26 -0.47 2.41
C ASN A 164 7.17 0.57 2.03
N PRO A 165 7.16 1.77 2.63
CA PRO A 165 6.16 2.81 2.34
C PRO A 165 6.44 3.62 1.07
N ASN A 166 7.63 3.49 0.48
CA ASN A 166 8.09 4.25 -0.69
C ASN A 166 7.91 3.43 -1.98
N PRO A 167 7.61 4.09 -3.11
CA PRO A 167 7.57 3.43 -4.41
C PRO A 167 8.97 2.97 -4.84
N ILE A 168 9.03 1.82 -5.51
CA ILE A 168 10.27 1.24 -6.04
C ILE A 168 10.53 1.69 -7.48
N ASP A 169 11.80 1.98 -7.77
CA ASP A 169 12.24 2.25 -9.14
C ASP A 169 12.03 1.04 -10.04
N ILE A 170 11.31 1.26 -11.14
CA ILE A 170 11.03 0.25 -12.17
C ILE A 170 12.25 0.15 -13.09
N ILE A 171 12.81 -1.06 -13.22
CA ILE A 171 13.93 -1.35 -14.14
C ILE A 171 13.42 -1.46 -15.57
N SER A 172 12.35 -2.23 -15.76
CA SER A 172 11.68 -2.38 -17.05
C SER A 172 10.20 -2.72 -16.86
N ILE A 173 9.35 -2.32 -17.80
CA ILE A 173 7.92 -2.62 -17.80
C ILE A 173 7.45 -2.97 -19.21
N SER A 174 6.61 -3.98 -19.28
CA SER A 174 5.80 -4.37 -20.42
C SER A 174 4.39 -4.66 -19.93
N ASP A 175 3.46 -4.90 -20.84
CA ASP A 175 2.06 -5.15 -20.46
C ASP A 175 1.87 -6.39 -19.58
N THR A 176 2.81 -7.34 -19.60
CA THR A 176 2.73 -8.62 -18.89
C THR A 176 3.85 -8.87 -17.89
N GLU A 177 4.86 -8.00 -17.84
CA GLU A 177 6.04 -8.18 -16.99
C GLU A 177 6.58 -6.84 -16.50
N ILE A 178 6.91 -6.75 -15.21
CA ILE A 178 7.65 -5.63 -14.62
C ILE A 178 8.89 -6.18 -13.92
N GLU A 179 10.08 -5.63 -14.21
CA GLU A 179 11.31 -5.92 -13.48
C GLU A 179 11.59 -4.83 -12.45
N VAL A 180 11.86 -5.24 -11.22
CA VAL A 180 12.20 -4.36 -10.09
C VAL A 180 13.31 -4.97 -9.26
N LYS A 181 14.00 -4.12 -8.49
CA LYS A 181 14.96 -4.53 -7.48
C LYS A 181 14.27 -4.60 -6.11
N VAL A 182 14.46 -5.70 -5.38
CA VAL A 182 13.88 -5.88 -4.04
C VAL A 182 14.51 -4.85 -3.06
N PRO A 183 13.71 -4.04 -2.34
CA PRO A 183 14.24 -3.04 -1.43
C PRO A 183 14.67 -3.64 -0.07
N PHE A 184 15.52 -2.91 0.68
CA PHE A 184 16.11 -3.37 1.95
C PHE A 184 15.10 -3.50 3.11
N ASP A 185 13.95 -2.86 2.98
CA ASP A 185 12.87 -2.78 3.95
C ASP A 185 11.61 -3.51 3.52
N ALA A 186 11.71 -4.37 2.49
CA ALA A 186 10.68 -5.35 2.22
C ALA A 186 10.49 -6.31 3.42
N ALA A 187 9.27 -6.81 3.52
CA ALA A 187 8.84 -7.85 4.44
C ALA A 187 8.04 -8.91 3.67
N ASN A 188 7.80 -10.06 4.32
CA ASN A 188 6.88 -11.06 3.78
C ASN A 188 5.48 -10.46 3.64
N GLY A 189 4.86 -10.67 2.48
CA GLY A 189 3.52 -10.17 2.19
C GLY A 189 3.36 -9.79 0.72
N PRO A 190 2.19 -9.29 0.33
CA PRO A 190 1.90 -9.01 -1.07
C PRO A 190 2.71 -7.82 -1.61
N ILE A 191 2.95 -7.84 -2.93
CA ILE A 191 3.40 -6.67 -3.67
C ILE A 191 2.15 -5.94 -4.19
N THR A 192 2.13 -4.62 -4.01
CA THR A 192 1.05 -3.75 -4.46
C THR A 192 1.49 -2.96 -5.68
N ILE A 193 0.65 -2.95 -6.72
CA ILE A 193 0.79 -2.06 -7.87
C ILE A 193 -0.28 -0.97 -7.76
N VAL A 194 0.13 0.28 -7.84
CA VAL A 194 -0.77 1.42 -8.04
C VAL A 194 -0.67 1.85 -9.49
N LYS A 195 -1.79 1.86 -10.20
CA LYS A 195 -1.87 2.29 -11.60
C LYS A 195 -2.92 3.39 -11.73
N GLY A 196 -2.47 4.62 -11.92
CA GLY A 196 -3.34 5.80 -11.81
C GLY A 196 -4.05 5.84 -10.45
N PRO A 197 -5.39 5.92 -10.38
CA PRO A 197 -6.14 5.93 -9.12
C PRO A 197 -6.44 4.54 -8.55
N GLN A 198 -6.04 3.46 -9.24
CA GLN A 198 -6.41 2.09 -8.86
C GLN A 198 -5.25 1.36 -8.18
N THR A 199 -5.60 0.54 -7.20
CA THR A 199 -4.66 -0.28 -6.42
C THR A 199 -4.94 -1.75 -6.68
N PHE A 200 -3.89 -2.50 -6.98
CA PHE A 200 -3.92 -3.93 -7.27
C PHE A 200 -2.97 -4.66 -6.34
N ILE A 201 -3.48 -5.66 -5.63
CA ILE A 201 -2.72 -6.41 -4.63
C ILE A 201 -2.44 -7.80 -5.20
N GLY A 202 -1.16 -8.18 -5.26
CA GLY A 202 -0.72 -9.47 -5.76
C GLY A 202 -0.73 -10.58 -4.70
N PRO A 203 -0.26 -11.80 -5.04
CA PRO A 203 -0.03 -12.86 -4.06
C PRO A 203 1.10 -12.48 -3.08
N ASP A 204 1.29 -13.26 -2.02
CA ASP A 204 2.40 -13.04 -1.09
C ASP A 204 3.75 -13.25 -1.76
N PHE A 205 4.64 -12.27 -1.64
CA PHE A 205 6.05 -12.37 -1.95
C PHE A 205 6.80 -12.77 -0.68
N LEU A 206 7.69 -13.75 -0.79
CA LEU A 206 8.54 -14.16 0.31
C LEU A 206 9.83 -13.35 0.26
N TYR A 207 10.12 -12.63 1.32
CA TYR A 207 11.38 -11.93 1.53
C TYR A 207 12.18 -12.73 2.56
N PRO A 208 13.10 -13.63 2.13
CA PRO A 208 13.93 -14.39 3.04
C PRO A 208 14.82 -13.38 3.77
N THR A 209 14.51 -13.09 5.03
CA THR A 209 15.29 -12.14 5.82
C THR A 209 16.64 -12.78 6.14
N GLY A 210 17.63 -12.55 5.26
CA GLY A 210 19.03 -12.86 5.52
C GLY A 210 19.76 -11.77 6.31
N ARG A 211 19.20 -10.56 6.31
CA ARG A 211 19.72 -9.39 7.03
C ARG A 211 19.06 -9.26 8.40
N LEU A 212 19.87 -9.11 9.44
CA LEU A 212 19.38 -8.73 10.76
C LEU A 212 18.80 -7.33 10.71
N LYS A 213 17.53 -7.18 11.06
CA LYS A 213 16.84 -5.89 11.09
C LYS A 213 15.81 -5.87 12.21
N PHE A 214 16.02 -4.98 13.18
CA PHE A 214 15.12 -4.71 14.29
C PHE A 214 14.76 -3.24 14.25
N LEU A 215 13.46 -2.96 14.17
CA LEU A 215 12.89 -1.61 14.16
C LEU A 215 12.03 -1.45 15.41
N PHE A 216 12.28 -0.44 16.25
CA PHE A 216 11.54 -0.27 17.51
C PHE A 216 10.29 0.61 17.39
N ASN A 217 9.75 0.71 16.18
CA ASN A 217 8.74 1.68 15.80
C ASN A 217 7.29 1.32 16.20
N VAL A 218 7.07 0.15 16.81
CA VAL A 218 5.74 -0.32 17.26
C VAL A 218 5.65 -0.30 18.78
N LEU A 219 4.68 0.46 19.32
CA LEU A 219 4.48 0.58 20.76
C LEU A 219 4.13 -0.79 21.37
N GLY A 220 4.95 -1.21 22.34
CA GLY A 220 4.75 -2.45 23.09
C GLY A 220 5.30 -3.69 22.41
N ASP A 221 5.80 -3.59 21.18
CA ASP A 221 6.63 -4.64 20.61
C ASP A 221 8.01 -4.58 21.26
N THR A 222 8.46 -5.69 21.80
CA THR A 222 9.77 -5.78 22.42
C THR A 222 10.72 -6.65 21.63
N GLU A 223 10.39 -7.11 20.41
CA GLU A 223 11.32 -7.82 19.50
C GLU A 223 12.19 -8.90 20.19
N GLY A 224 11.66 -9.57 21.22
CA GLY A 224 12.40 -10.57 22.01
C GLY A 224 13.18 -10.09 23.27
N PHE A 225 12.97 -8.86 23.75
CA PHE A 225 13.61 -8.29 24.95
C PHE A 225 12.98 -8.64 26.29
N SER A 226 13.84 -8.62 27.31
CA SER A 226 13.42 -8.53 28.72
C SER A 226 13.94 -7.23 29.35
N GLY A 227 13.05 -6.43 29.95
CA GLY A 227 13.42 -5.37 30.91
C GLY A 227 13.44 -3.91 30.42
N GLY A 228 13.04 -3.60 29.19
CA GLY A 228 12.87 -2.21 28.70
C GLY A 228 11.49 -2.00 28.07
N ALA A 229 11.15 -0.76 27.75
CA ALA A 229 9.84 -0.38 27.22
C ALA A 229 9.99 0.43 25.93
N VAL A 230 9.18 0.11 24.92
CA VAL A 230 9.05 0.96 23.73
C VAL A 230 8.17 2.16 24.04
N THR A 231 8.68 3.35 23.72
CA THR A 231 8.01 4.63 23.97
C THR A 231 7.01 4.98 22.89
N THR A 232 6.23 6.03 23.13
CA THR A 232 5.33 6.61 22.12
C THR A 232 6.04 7.17 20.89
N ALA A 233 7.37 7.37 20.96
CA ALA A 233 8.17 7.80 19.82
C ALA A 233 8.65 6.62 18.95
N GLY A 234 8.28 5.38 19.27
CA GLY A 234 8.78 4.21 18.54
C GLY A 234 10.28 3.97 18.77
N ASN A 235 10.77 4.33 19.96
CA ASN A 235 12.11 4.02 20.39
C ASN A 235 12.05 3.08 21.58
N PHE A 236 12.95 2.10 21.61
CA PHE A 236 13.15 1.27 22.78
C PHE A 236 13.98 2.02 23.82
N THR A 237 13.48 2.15 25.04
CA THR A 237 14.13 2.93 26.10
C THR A 237 14.64 2.04 27.22
N TRP A 238 15.89 2.27 27.63
CA TRP A 238 16.56 1.46 28.65
C TRP A 238 17.35 2.29 29.69
N PRO A 239 17.18 2.06 31.01
CA PRO A 239 17.96 2.74 32.04
C PRO A 239 19.39 2.21 32.14
N TYR A 240 20.40 3.09 32.21
CA TYR A 240 21.82 2.72 32.36
C TYR A 240 22.56 3.65 33.34
N GLY A 241 23.60 3.17 34.03
CA GLY A 241 24.42 4.00 34.95
C GLY A 241 25.11 3.24 36.08
N GLY A 242 26.37 3.59 36.38
CA GLY A 242 27.13 3.11 37.55
C GLY A 242 27.43 1.60 37.63
N SER A 243 26.88 0.80 36.72
CA SER A 243 27.04 -0.65 36.61
C SER A 243 26.85 -1.11 35.15
N THR A 244 27.17 -2.38 34.89
CA THR A 244 27.03 -3.07 33.59
C THR A 244 25.56 -3.44 33.34
N SER A 245 24.89 -2.76 32.41
CA SER A 245 23.52 -3.07 31.98
C SER A 245 23.53 -4.01 30.78
N ARG A 246 22.62 -5.00 30.73
CA ARG A 246 22.54 -6.00 29.65
C ARG A 246 21.16 -5.96 29.00
N PHE A 247 21.15 -6.03 27.68
CA PHE A 247 19.98 -5.99 26.84
C PHE A 247 20.03 -7.20 25.91
N ASP A 248 18.95 -7.99 25.82
CA ASP A 248 18.99 -9.36 25.31
C ASP A 248 17.86 -9.64 24.33
N PHE A 249 18.18 -9.82 23.05
CA PHE A 249 17.28 -10.38 22.06
C PHE A 249 17.35 -11.89 22.12
N ILE A 250 16.26 -12.55 22.50
CA ILE A 250 16.15 -14.01 22.45
C ILE A 250 15.24 -14.37 21.29
N ALA A 251 15.70 -15.23 20.39
CA ALA A 251 14.88 -15.65 19.27
C ALA A 251 13.60 -16.36 19.79
N PRO A 252 12.42 -16.00 19.25
CA PRO A 252 11.17 -16.62 19.65
C PRO A 252 11.17 -18.11 19.31
N THR A 253 10.71 -18.94 20.25
CA THR A 253 10.73 -20.41 20.15
C THR A 253 9.58 -20.99 19.33
N SER A 254 8.77 -20.16 18.66
CA SER A 254 7.59 -20.58 17.90
C SER A 254 7.50 -19.91 16.53
N GLU A 255 7.21 -20.71 15.51
CA GLU A 255 6.84 -20.28 14.15
C GLU A 255 5.76 -19.18 14.14
N PRO A 256 5.75 -18.26 13.17
CA PRO A 256 6.64 -18.16 12.00
C PRO A 256 7.96 -17.41 12.25
N PHE A 257 8.21 -17.01 13.51
CA PHE A 257 9.34 -16.14 13.89
C PHE A 257 10.66 -16.91 14.10
N SER A 258 10.72 -18.17 13.68
CA SER A 258 11.86 -19.08 13.82
C SER A 258 13.06 -18.76 12.90
N THR A 259 13.04 -17.63 12.19
CA THR A 259 13.82 -17.45 10.95
C THR A 259 14.97 -16.44 11.01
N MET A 260 15.21 -15.78 12.16
CA MET A 260 16.33 -14.83 12.26
C MET A 260 17.67 -15.56 12.13
N SER A 261 18.33 -15.35 11.00
CA SER A 261 19.63 -15.94 10.72
C SER A 261 20.69 -14.86 10.64
N LEU A 262 21.85 -15.14 11.21
CA LEU A 262 23.05 -14.37 10.97
C LEU A 262 23.60 -14.77 9.60
N LYS A 263 23.88 -13.77 8.76
CA LYS A 263 24.64 -13.91 7.52
C LYS A 263 25.83 -12.95 7.51
N LYS A 264 26.84 -13.20 8.33
CA LYS A 264 27.97 -12.28 8.50
C LYS A 264 28.86 -12.17 7.26
N GLU A 265 28.85 -13.20 6.39
CA GLU A 265 29.60 -13.16 5.13
C GLU A 265 29.00 -12.16 4.16
N GLU A 266 27.67 -11.97 4.22
CA GLU A 266 26.94 -11.03 3.38
C GLU A 266 26.76 -9.66 4.05
N TYR A 267 26.49 -9.64 5.37
CA TYR A 267 26.23 -8.43 6.16
C TYR A 267 27.19 -8.34 7.37
N PRO A 268 28.47 -8.00 7.15
CA PRO A 268 29.49 -8.02 8.20
C PRO A 268 29.43 -6.85 9.19
N TYR A 269 28.59 -5.83 8.96
CA TYR A 269 28.54 -4.64 9.81
C TYR A 269 27.19 -4.49 10.49
N LEU A 270 27.09 -4.84 11.78
CA LEU A 270 25.87 -4.63 12.56
C LEU A 270 25.90 -3.25 13.23
N ALA A 271 24.99 -2.35 12.86
CA ALA A 271 24.91 -1.02 13.42
C ALA A 271 23.67 -0.82 14.30
N MET A 272 23.79 0.08 15.26
CA MET A 272 22.75 0.46 16.21
C MET A 272 22.67 1.98 16.31
N LYS A 273 21.47 2.53 16.13
CA LYS A 273 21.17 3.95 16.38
C LYS A 273 20.73 4.16 17.81
N VAL A 274 21.43 5.05 18.51
CA VAL A 274 21.14 5.39 19.91
C VAL A 274 20.88 6.90 20.10
N SER A 275 20.28 7.29 21.22
CA SER A 275 20.08 8.71 21.56
C SER A 275 21.37 9.42 21.97
N ALA A 276 22.33 8.70 22.54
CA ALA A 276 23.66 9.20 22.89
C ALA A 276 24.67 8.06 22.98
N ILE A 277 25.92 8.29 22.55
CA ILE A 277 26.98 7.28 22.65
C ILE A 277 27.40 7.08 24.13
N PRO A 278 27.29 5.87 24.71
CA PRO A 278 27.72 5.62 26.08
C PRO A 278 29.25 5.78 26.24
N ASN A 279 29.68 6.47 27.29
CA ASN A 279 31.10 6.82 27.50
C ASN A 279 32.01 5.64 27.91
N GLY A 280 31.45 4.47 28.22
CA GLY A 280 32.20 3.31 28.67
C GLY A 280 32.14 2.12 27.70
N ARG A 281 32.00 0.91 28.24
CA ARG A 281 31.90 -0.34 27.47
C ARG A 281 30.69 -0.30 26.53
N GLN A 282 30.89 -0.86 25.34
CA GLN A 282 29.87 -1.06 24.32
C GLN A 282 30.04 -2.48 23.75
N TYR A 283 29.78 -3.50 24.56
CA TYR A 283 30.02 -4.89 24.16
C TYR A 283 28.77 -5.52 23.55
N MET A 284 28.99 -6.48 22.67
CA MET A 284 27.96 -7.35 22.15
C MET A 284 28.32 -8.81 22.41
N PHE A 285 27.34 -9.66 22.59
CA PHE A 285 27.43 -11.11 22.59
C PHE A 285 26.46 -11.63 21.55
N LEU A 286 26.90 -12.55 20.71
CA LEU A 286 26.05 -13.19 19.72
C LEU A 286 26.17 -14.70 19.87
N GLU A 287 25.03 -15.39 19.83
CA GLU A 287 24.92 -16.84 19.87
C GLU A 287 24.12 -17.33 18.66
N THR A 288 24.74 -18.17 17.82
CA THR A 288 24.10 -18.82 16.68
C THR A 288 24.07 -20.34 16.84
N THR A 289 23.18 -21.01 16.13
CA THR A 289 23.24 -22.46 15.89
C THR A 289 24.13 -22.66 14.66
N GLY A 290 25.36 -23.13 14.87
CA GLY A 290 26.43 -22.97 13.88
C GLY A 290 26.57 -24.08 12.84
N ASP A 291 25.58 -24.96 12.69
CA ASP A 291 25.46 -25.97 11.62
C ASP A 291 24.18 -26.82 11.83
N ASP A 292 23.89 -27.72 10.89
CA ASP A 292 22.79 -28.71 10.93
C ASP A 292 22.84 -29.64 12.15
N SER A 293 23.90 -29.59 12.97
CA SER A 293 24.06 -30.43 14.16
C SER A 293 23.35 -29.87 15.40
N GLY A 294 22.81 -28.64 15.32
CA GLY A 294 22.05 -28.02 16.41
C GLY A 294 22.92 -27.48 17.55
N VAL A 295 24.24 -27.40 17.35
CA VAL A 295 25.19 -26.90 18.36
C VAL A 295 25.17 -25.37 18.40
N LYS A 296 25.07 -24.81 19.62
CA LYS A 296 25.09 -23.36 19.85
C LYS A 296 26.51 -22.83 20.06
N TYR A 297 26.84 -21.75 19.37
CA TYR A 297 28.13 -21.05 19.47
C TYR A 297 27.90 -19.60 19.88
N GLY A 298 28.22 -19.29 21.15
CA GLY A 298 28.12 -17.95 21.71
C GLY A 298 29.47 -17.29 21.95
N LYS A 299 29.67 -16.04 21.49
CA LYS A 299 30.90 -15.27 21.74
C LYS A 299 30.62 -13.80 22.04
N TRP A 300 31.43 -13.25 22.94
CA TRP A 300 31.45 -11.82 23.23
C TRP A 300 32.39 -11.11 22.27
N TYR A 301 31.89 -10.09 21.59
CA TYR A 301 32.66 -8.97 21.06
C TYR A 301 33.12 -8.10 22.24
N LYS A 302 34.26 -8.48 22.83
CA LYS A 302 34.88 -7.73 23.93
C LYS A 302 35.87 -6.75 23.35
N ASN A 303 35.77 -5.50 23.76
CA ASN A 303 36.80 -4.57 23.41
C ASN A 303 37.35 -3.81 24.60
N LYS A 304 38.64 -3.52 24.56
CA LYS A 304 39.18 -2.51 25.46
C LYS A 304 39.14 -1.12 24.83
N VAL A 305 39.06 -0.98 23.48
CA VAL A 305 39.00 0.33 22.77
C VAL A 305 38.40 0.25 21.32
N ASN A 306 37.42 -0.60 21.03
CA ASN A 306 36.87 -0.79 19.66
C ASN A 306 35.40 -1.33 19.78
N PRO A 307 34.48 -1.28 18.80
CA PRO A 307 34.68 -0.93 17.41
C PRO A 307 35.43 0.39 17.29
N ASP A 308 36.49 0.43 16.49
CA ASP A 308 37.20 1.67 16.22
C ASP A 308 36.14 2.66 15.79
N PRO A 309 36.05 3.82 16.47
CA PRO A 309 35.05 4.81 16.16
C PRO A 309 35.14 5.15 14.66
N ILE A 310 34.14 4.75 13.87
CA ILE A 310 34.01 5.26 12.51
C ILE A 310 33.59 6.71 12.68
N VAL A 311 34.57 7.61 12.53
CA VAL A 311 34.53 8.99 13.04
C VAL A 311 33.27 9.76 12.59
N GLY A 312 32.73 9.48 11.39
CA GLY A 312 31.49 10.11 10.90
C GLY A 312 30.18 9.51 11.42
N LEU A 313 30.19 8.28 11.92
CA LEU A 313 28.99 7.59 12.40
C LEU A 313 28.72 7.84 13.89
N ILE A 314 29.77 8.12 14.67
CA ILE A 314 29.64 8.50 16.08
C ILE A 314 28.95 9.84 16.27
N ASP A 315 29.28 10.82 15.43
CA ASP A 315 28.62 12.13 15.45
C ASP A 315 27.11 12.01 15.14
N LYS A 316 26.72 10.91 14.52
CA LYS A 316 25.33 10.52 14.25
C LYS A 316 24.74 9.59 15.31
N ASN A 317 25.41 9.37 16.44
CA ASN A 317 25.02 8.41 17.47
C ASN A 317 24.80 6.98 16.94
N ILE A 318 25.68 6.51 16.06
CA ILE A 318 25.68 5.13 15.55
C ILE A 318 26.84 4.36 16.16
N ILE A 319 26.54 3.20 16.74
CA ILE A 319 27.53 2.20 17.17
C ILE A 319 27.59 1.09 16.12
N VAL A 320 28.77 0.74 15.63
CA VAL A 320 28.95 -0.26 14.56
C VAL A 320 29.77 -1.43 15.05
N TYR A 321 29.29 -2.65 14.92
CA TYR A 321 30.02 -3.87 15.22
C TYR A 321 30.45 -4.56 13.92
N ASP A 322 31.75 -4.61 13.66
CA ASP A 322 32.32 -5.43 12.59
C ASP A 322 32.33 -6.90 13.03
N ILE A 323 31.26 -7.61 12.68
CA ILE A 323 31.04 -9.02 13.00
C ILE A 323 31.66 -9.96 11.96
N GLY A 324 32.09 -9.44 10.80
CA GLY A 324 32.84 -10.17 9.78
C GLY A 324 34.37 -10.10 9.94
N GLY A 325 34.89 -9.12 10.68
CA GLY A 325 36.32 -8.81 10.75
C GLY A 325 37.15 -9.60 11.77
N ALA A 326 38.47 -9.37 11.70
CA ALA A 326 39.50 -10.11 12.46
C ALA A 326 39.43 -9.93 13.99
N ASN A 327 38.64 -8.98 14.49
CA ASN A 327 38.38 -8.81 15.93
C ASN A 327 37.47 -9.93 16.50
N PHE A 328 36.93 -10.79 15.65
CA PHE A 328 36.40 -12.09 16.02
C PHE A 328 37.56 -13.08 16.24
N THR A 329 37.98 -13.28 17.49
CA THR A 329 39.18 -14.08 17.82
C THR A 329 39.04 -15.59 17.57
N THR A 330 37.97 -16.09 16.95
CA THR A 330 37.80 -17.52 16.65
C THR A 330 37.03 -17.77 15.35
N THR A 331 37.54 -18.70 14.54
CA THR A 331 36.95 -19.31 13.33
C THR A 331 35.69 -20.15 13.59
N LYS A 332 34.73 -19.70 14.45
CA LYS A 332 33.61 -20.55 14.90
C LYS A 332 32.26 -19.86 15.14
N LEU A 333 32.14 -18.55 14.92
CA LEU A 333 30.80 -17.99 14.75
C LEU A 333 30.47 -18.20 13.28
N GLU A 334 29.54 -19.08 13.01
CA GLU A 334 29.08 -19.42 11.67
C GLU A 334 27.74 -18.74 11.40
N ASP A 335 27.47 -18.53 10.11
CA ASP A 335 26.15 -18.12 9.65
C ASP A 335 25.12 -19.18 10.04
N GLY A 336 23.92 -18.74 10.41
CA GLY A 336 22.90 -19.64 10.94
C GLY A 336 21.95 -18.97 11.91
N LEU A 337 21.01 -19.74 12.45
CA LEU A 337 19.94 -19.24 13.31
C LEU A 337 20.51 -18.54 14.55
N ILE A 338 20.08 -17.32 14.79
CA ILE A 338 20.45 -16.57 15.99
C ILE A 338 19.60 -17.08 17.14
N ASN A 339 20.25 -17.51 18.20
CA ASN A 339 19.59 -17.88 19.45
C ASN A 339 19.47 -16.69 20.39
N ARG A 340 20.52 -15.86 20.40
CA ARG A 340 20.66 -14.78 21.37
C ARG A 340 21.57 -13.68 20.85
N MET A 341 21.16 -12.43 21.01
CA MET A 341 22.03 -11.27 20.83
C MET A 341 21.94 -10.37 22.05
N LEU A 342 23.06 -10.15 22.73
CA LEU A 342 23.10 -9.40 23.98
C LEU A 342 24.06 -8.22 23.88
N PHE A 343 23.57 -7.02 24.18
CA PHE A 343 24.38 -5.80 24.26
C PHE A 343 24.63 -5.41 25.70
N ASN A 344 25.79 -4.81 25.94
CA ASN A 344 26.26 -4.49 27.26
C ASN A 344 26.98 -3.14 27.28
N PHE A 345 26.32 -2.17 27.91
CA PHE A 345 26.74 -0.78 27.96
C PHE A 345 27.12 -0.36 29.38
N THR A 346 28.10 0.54 29.51
CA THR A 346 28.40 1.23 30.78
C THR A 346 28.60 2.71 30.56
N ASP A 347 28.12 3.53 31.49
CA ASP A 347 28.41 4.96 31.56
C ASP A 347 28.44 5.42 33.02
N SER A 348 29.36 6.33 33.32
CA SER A 348 29.53 6.92 34.65
C SER A 348 28.50 7.99 34.98
N ALA A 349 27.87 8.60 33.96
CA ALA A 349 26.92 9.70 34.16
C ALA A 349 25.50 9.25 34.57
N GLY A 350 25.13 8.02 34.21
CA GLY A 350 23.77 7.50 34.39
C GLY A 350 22.72 8.19 33.51
N GLY A 351 21.62 7.50 33.19
CA GLY A 351 20.56 8.03 32.31
C GLY A 351 19.67 6.96 31.68
N SER A 352 19.06 7.32 30.57
CA SER A 352 18.22 6.47 29.75
C SER A 352 18.71 6.52 28.30
N LEU A 353 18.89 5.35 27.68
CA LEU A 353 19.35 5.20 26.31
C LEU A 353 18.14 4.82 25.46
N ASP A 354 17.87 5.60 24.42
CA ASP A 354 16.85 5.26 23.44
C ASP A 354 17.54 4.61 22.25
N ILE A 355 16.99 3.49 21.79
CA ILE A 355 17.43 2.74 20.62
C ILE A 355 16.33 2.82 19.58
N ASP A 356 16.69 3.28 18.40
CA ASP A 356 15.76 3.50 17.29
C ASP A 356 15.70 2.24 16.40
N TRP A 357 16.86 1.71 16.01
CA TRP A 357 16.99 0.51 15.20
C TRP A 357 18.33 -0.19 15.39
N ILE A 358 18.35 -1.49 15.05
CA ILE A 358 19.55 -2.35 14.96
C ILE A 358 19.51 -3.09 13.62
N ILE A 359 20.49 -2.88 12.75
CA ILE A 359 20.48 -3.36 11.37
C ILE A 359 21.88 -3.84 10.95
N ALA A 360 21.97 -4.95 10.21
CA ALA A 360 23.21 -5.39 9.58
C ALA A 360 23.35 -4.86 8.14
N PHE A 361 24.56 -4.48 7.74
CA PHE A 361 24.87 -3.85 6.45
C PHE A 361 25.98 -4.61 5.71
N LYS A 362 25.92 -4.59 4.37
CA LYS A 362 26.92 -5.19 3.47
C LYS A 362 28.25 -4.43 3.52
N SER A 363 28.19 -3.11 3.71
CA SER A 363 29.38 -2.26 3.79
C SER A 363 29.16 -1.01 4.66
N ILE A 364 30.25 -0.32 5.01
CA ILE A 364 30.19 0.97 5.71
C ILE A 364 29.56 2.05 4.82
N GLU A 365 29.82 2.02 3.52
CA GLU A 365 29.23 2.97 2.56
C GLU A 365 27.70 2.80 2.49
N GLU A 366 27.20 1.56 2.55
CA GLU A 366 25.76 1.30 2.61
C GLU A 366 25.14 1.86 3.90
N LEU A 367 25.79 1.63 5.04
CA LEU A 367 25.38 2.20 6.31
C LEU A 367 25.38 3.72 6.26
N GLU A 368 26.43 4.34 5.72
CA GLU A 368 26.51 5.79 5.56
C GLU A 368 25.38 6.33 4.67
N ALA A 369 25.07 5.66 3.56
CA ALA A 369 23.95 6.03 2.69
C ALA A 369 22.59 5.90 3.40
N TYR A 370 22.42 4.90 4.26
CA TYR A 370 21.19 4.70 5.03
C TYR A 370 20.95 5.78 6.09
N VAL A 371 22.02 6.33 6.68
CA VAL A 371 21.93 7.35 7.76
C VAL A 371 22.15 8.79 7.28
N ASN A 372 22.21 9.01 5.96
CA ASN A 372 22.23 10.32 5.32
C ASN A 372 20.86 10.59 4.71
#